data_AF-A0A961WV25-F1
#
_entry.id   AF-A0A961WV25-F1
#
_cell.length_a   1.000
_cell.length_b   1.000
_cell.length_c   1.000
_cell.angle_alpha   90.00
_cell.angle_beta   90.00
_cell.angle_gamma   90.00
#
_symmetry.space_group_name_H-M   'P 1'
#
loop_
_entity.id
_entity.type
_entity.pdbx_description
1 polymer ?
#
loop_
_entity_poly.entity_id
_entity_poly.type
_entity_poly.pdbx_seq_one_letter_code
_entity_poly.pdbx_strand_id
1 'polypeptide(L)'
;PMRIPLPKMMRHWREGEFERGLTPSTQRFGLKSWAFLARRPRIYRLATSFAIPLLSVFGGAKRRFSWLPLAGGWTRHRELPAPESRTFMQQWAQREALKQEARP
;
A
#
# COMPACT_ATOMS: atom_id res chain seq x y z
N PRO A 1 -41.09 0.32 -0.48
CA PRO A 1 -39.63 0.27 -0.21
C PRO A 1 -39.20 -1.12 0.29
N MET A 2 -38.62 -1.94 -0.59
CA MET A 2 -38.11 -3.28 -0.25
C MET A 2 -36.81 -3.17 0.55
N ARG A 3 -36.79 -3.71 1.78
CA ARG A 3 -35.60 -3.76 2.65
C ARG A 3 -34.79 -5.04 2.41
N ILE A 4 -34.32 -5.28 1.18
CA ILE A 4 -33.43 -6.42 0.90
C ILE A 4 -32.03 -6.08 1.44
N PRO A 5 -31.46 -6.88 2.37
CA PRO A 5 -30.15 -6.61 2.95
C PRO A 5 -29.03 -7.09 2.02
N LEU A 6 -28.95 -6.53 0.80
CA LEU A 6 -27.94 -6.87 -0.21
C LEU A 6 -26.51 -6.83 0.33
N PRO A 7 -26.07 -5.82 1.11
CA PRO A 7 -24.72 -5.78 1.64
C PRO A 7 -24.43 -6.94 2.62
N LYS A 8 -25.43 -7.35 3.41
CA LYS A 8 -25.30 -8.46 4.36
C LYS A 8 -25.14 -9.79 3.61
N MET A 9 -25.92 -9.99 2.56
CA MET A 9 -25.80 -11.15 1.69
C MET A 9 -24.40 -11.18 1.06
N MET A 10 -23.97 -10.13 0.36
CA MET A 10 -22.65 -10.11 -0.28
C MET A 10 -21.48 -10.37 0.69
N ARG A 11 -21.58 -9.94 1.95
CA ARG A 11 -20.58 -10.27 2.99
C ARG A 11 -20.58 -11.76 3.31
N HIS A 12 -21.75 -12.36 3.52
CA HIS A 12 -21.88 -13.77 3.88
C HIS A 12 -21.41 -14.71 2.77
N TRP A 13 -21.65 -14.34 1.51
CA TRP A 13 -21.13 -15.09 0.37
C TRP A 13 -19.60 -15.02 0.30
N ARG A 14 -18.99 -13.87 0.61
CA ARG A 14 -17.53 -13.75 0.71
C ARG A 14 -16.94 -14.54 1.90
N GLU A 15 -17.63 -14.59 3.02
CA GLU A 15 -17.25 -15.44 4.17
C GLU A 15 -17.25 -16.92 3.76
N GLY A 16 -18.32 -17.37 3.09
CA GLY A 16 -18.43 -18.74 2.58
C GLY A 16 -17.40 -19.11 1.50
N GLU A 17 -17.09 -18.20 0.57
CA GLU A 17 -16.04 -18.40 -0.44
C GLU A 17 -14.64 -18.54 0.20
N PHE A 18 -14.39 -17.82 1.29
CA PHE A 18 -13.13 -17.91 2.03
C PHE A 18 -13.00 -19.24 2.77
N GLU A 19 -14.04 -19.67 3.49
CA GLU A 19 -14.06 -20.95 4.22
C GLU A 19 -13.94 -22.16 3.28
N ARG A 20 -14.59 -22.09 2.11
CA ARG A 20 -14.52 -23.15 1.08
C ARG A 20 -13.19 -23.17 0.32
N GLY A 21 -12.26 -22.25 0.60
CA GLY A 21 -10.95 -22.22 -0.03
C GLY A 21 -10.97 -21.89 -1.52
N LEU A 22 -12.07 -21.32 -2.04
CA LEU A 22 -12.25 -20.92 -3.44
C LEU A 22 -11.43 -19.68 -3.81
N THR A 23 -10.76 -19.06 -2.83
CA THR A 23 -9.84 -17.95 -3.05
C THR A 23 -8.55 -18.45 -3.72
N PRO A 24 -8.10 -17.82 -4.83
CA PRO A 24 -6.86 -18.18 -5.48
C PRO A 24 -5.68 -18.21 -4.50
N SER A 25 -4.89 -19.27 -4.55
CA SER A 25 -3.74 -19.50 -3.65
C SER A 25 -2.78 -18.30 -3.63
N THR A 26 -2.57 -17.67 -4.78
CA THR A 26 -1.77 -16.46 -4.95
C THR A 26 -2.28 -15.27 -4.11
N GLN A 27 -3.60 -15.07 -4.04
CA GLN A 27 -4.19 -13.98 -3.25
C GLN A 27 -4.02 -14.24 -1.75
N ARG A 28 -4.24 -15.47 -1.30
CA ARG A 28 -4.01 -15.88 0.09
C ARG A 28 -2.56 -15.67 0.51
N PHE A 29 -1.61 -16.08 -0.34
CA PHE A 29 -0.18 -15.89 -0.08
C PHE A 29 0.19 -14.41 -0.08
N GLY A 30 -0.28 -13.64 -1.05
CA GLY A 30 -0.06 -12.19 -1.12
C GLY A 30 -0.54 -11.48 0.15
N LEU A 31 -1.75 -11.81 0.61
CA LEU A 31 -2.32 -11.22 1.83
C LEU A 31 -1.56 -11.63 3.10
N LYS A 32 -1.15 -12.90 3.22
CA LYS A 32 -0.33 -13.37 4.35
C LYS A 32 1.03 -12.68 4.40
N SER A 33 1.70 -12.57 3.25
CA SER A 33 2.98 -11.88 3.12
C SER A 33 2.86 -10.40 3.45
N TRP A 34 1.80 -9.74 2.98
CA TRP A 34 1.50 -8.36 3.34
C TRP A 34 1.23 -8.19 4.83
N ALA A 35 0.40 -9.06 5.43
CA ALA A 35 0.10 -9.02 6.85
C ALA A 35 1.36 -9.21 7.73
N PHE A 36 2.26 -10.11 7.33
CA PHE A 36 3.54 -10.30 8.00
C PHE A 36 4.41 -9.03 7.95
N LEU A 37 4.50 -8.39 6.78
CA LEU A 37 5.26 -7.16 6.61
C LEU A 37 4.66 -5.99 7.40
N ALA A 38 3.34 -5.80 7.30
CA ALA A 38 2.60 -4.74 7.98
C ALA A 38 2.64 -4.88 9.51
N ARG A 39 2.65 -6.10 10.04
CA ARG A 39 2.74 -6.37 11.48
C ARG A 39 4.13 -6.11 12.06
N ARG A 40 5.16 -5.91 11.22
CA ARG A 40 6.55 -5.66 11.62
C ARG A 40 6.98 -4.24 11.23
N PRO A 41 6.73 -3.22 12.08
CA PRO A 41 6.94 -1.82 11.72
C PRO A 41 8.40 -1.49 11.36
N ARG A 42 9.39 -2.14 11.98
CA ARG A 42 10.81 -1.91 11.64
C ARG A 42 11.15 -2.32 10.21
N ILE A 43 10.69 -3.50 9.79
CA ILE A 43 10.91 -4.02 8.43
C ILE A 43 10.12 -3.20 7.43
N TYR A 44 8.87 -2.88 7.75
CA TYR A 44 8.03 -2.04 6.90
C TYR A 44 8.69 -0.67 6.64
N ARG A 45 9.19 0.00 7.68
CA ARG A 45 9.90 1.29 7.53
C ARG A 45 11.15 1.17 6.67
N LEU A 46 11.98 0.14 6.89
CA LEU A 46 13.17 -0.10 6.06
C LEU A 46 12.78 -0.32 4.59
N ALA A 47 11.84 -1.24 4.33
CA ALA A 47 11.37 -1.51 2.98
C ALA A 47 10.82 -0.24 2.29
N THR A 48 9.95 0.51 2.96
CA THR A 48 9.38 1.75 2.41
C THR A 48 10.43 2.85 2.23
N SER A 49 11.44 2.92 3.10
CA SER A 49 12.52 3.92 2.99
C SER A 49 13.37 3.77 1.74
N PHE A 50 13.49 2.55 1.19
CA PHE A 50 14.16 2.30 -0.09
C PHE A 50 13.18 2.31 -1.27
N ALA A 51 11.99 1.74 -1.09
CA ALA A 51 11.00 1.63 -2.16
C ALA A 51 10.46 3.00 -2.61
N ILE A 52 10.23 3.94 -1.68
CA ILE A 52 9.65 5.25 -2.01
C ILE A 52 10.60 6.12 -2.84
N PRO A 53 11.88 6.32 -2.48
CA PRO A 53 12.82 7.04 -3.34
C PRO A 53 12.98 6.37 -4.70
N LEU A 54 13.04 5.04 -4.74
CA LEU A 54 13.17 4.28 -5.99
C LEU A 54 11.96 4.55 -6.90
N LEU A 55 10.74 4.47 -6.36
CA LEU A 55 9.52 4.83 -7.08
C LEU A 55 9.50 6.31 -7.47
N SER A 56 9.97 7.21 -6.63
CA SER A 56 10.03 8.64 -6.99
C SER A 56 10.92 8.89 -8.21
N VAL A 57 12.07 8.20 -8.29
CA VAL A 57 12.98 8.26 -9.44
C VAL A 57 12.35 7.62 -10.68
N PHE A 58 11.74 6.43 -10.54
CA PHE A 58 11.07 5.76 -11.66
C PHE A 58 9.82 6.51 -12.16
N GLY A 59 9.20 7.34 -11.34
CA GLY A 59 8.08 8.21 -11.73
C GLY A 59 8.47 9.32 -12.71
N GLY A 60 9.78 9.60 -12.83
CA GLY A 60 10.36 10.54 -13.79
C GLY A 60 9.76 11.95 -13.75
N ALA A 61 9.94 12.71 -14.85
CA ALA A 61 9.47 14.09 -14.96
C ALA A 61 7.93 14.22 -14.88
N LYS A 62 7.20 13.18 -15.25
CA LYS A 62 5.72 13.18 -15.26
C LYS A 62 5.13 12.97 -13.87
N ARG A 63 5.93 12.55 -12.88
CA ARG A 63 5.49 12.20 -11.51
C ARG A 63 4.22 11.34 -11.48
N ARG A 64 4.07 10.44 -12.45
CA ARG A 64 2.89 9.57 -12.59
C ARG A 64 3.29 8.25 -13.25
N PHE A 65 2.62 7.19 -12.85
CA PHE A 65 2.78 5.86 -13.39
C PHE A 65 1.54 5.45 -14.19
N SER A 66 1.71 5.31 -15.50
CA SER A 66 0.74 4.67 -16.39
C SER A 66 0.85 3.14 -16.37
N TRP A 67 1.97 2.61 -15.85
CA TRP A 67 2.20 1.19 -15.70
C TRP A 67 3.12 0.92 -14.50
N LEU A 68 2.73 -0.03 -13.64
CA LEU A 68 3.52 -0.52 -12.52
C LEU A 68 3.48 -2.06 -12.50
N PRO A 69 4.63 -2.75 -12.37
CA PRO A 69 4.64 -4.19 -12.18
C PRO A 69 3.84 -4.52 -10.91
N LEU A 70 3.04 -5.60 -10.97
CA LEU A 70 2.11 -6.03 -9.91
C LEU A 70 0.87 -5.14 -9.69
N ALA A 71 0.85 -3.90 -10.18
CA ALA A 71 -0.30 -3.00 -10.11
C ALA A 71 -1.01 -2.79 -11.46
N GLY A 72 -0.70 -3.61 -12.47
CA GLY A 72 -1.25 -3.49 -13.83
C GLY A 72 -2.78 -3.41 -13.91
N GLY A 73 -3.49 -4.15 -13.05
CA GLY A 73 -4.96 -4.08 -12.97
C GLY A 73 -5.49 -2.72 -12.49
N TRP A 74 -4.71 -2.00 -11.68
CA TRP A 74 -5.03 -0.65 -11.22
C TRP A 74 -4.60 0.40 -12.23
N THR A 75 -3.36 0.29 -12.74
CA THR A 75 -2.81 1.27 -13.70
C THR A 75 -3.48 1.23 -15.07
N ARG A 76 -4.16 0.13 -15.41
CA ARG A 76 -4.97 0.02 -16.63
C ARG A 76 -6.16 0.99 -16.68
N HIS A 77 -6.71 1.33 -15.52
CA HIS A 77 -7.90 2.17 -15.43
C HIS A 77 -7.64 3.49 -14.70
N ARG A 78 -6.50 3.64 -14.01
CA ARG A 78 -6.17 4.81 -13.20
C ARG A 78 -4.68 5.12 -13.23
N GLU A 79 -4.32 6.40 -13.41
CA GLU A 79 -2.94 6.82 -13.20
C GLU A 79 -2.59 6.83 -11.70
N LEU A 80 -1.42 6.36 -11.33
CA LEU A 80 -0.90 6.47 -9.96
C LEU A 80 0.04 7.67 -9.85
N PRO A 81 -0.19 8.63 -8.96
CA PRO A 81 0.77 9.70 -8.71
C PRO A 81 2.07 9.10 -8.16
N ALA A 82 3.20 9.59 -8.64
CA ALA A 82 4.49 9.19 -8.10
C ALA A 82 4.62 9.71 -6.66
N PRO A 83 5.15 8.89 -5.75
CA PRO A 83 5.33 9.31 -4.37
C PRO A 83 6.41 10.40 -4.29
N GLU A 84 6.32 11.23 -3.24
CA GLU A 84 7.43 12.12 -2.89
C GLU A 84 8.69 11.31 -2.59
N SER A 85 9.86 11.90 -2.80
CA SER A 85 11.14 11.22 -2.66
C SER A 85 11.45 10.76 -1.23
N ARG A 86 10.75 11.28 -0.22
CA ARG A 86 10.93 10.94 1.19
C ARG A 86 9.62 10.47 1.81
N THR A 87 9.71 9.45 2.65
CA THR A 87 8.57 9.01 3.47
C THR A 87 8.23 10.07 4.53
N PHE A 88 6.97 10.13 4.97
CA PHE A 88 6.56 11.01 6.08
C PHE A 88 7.44 10.82 7.32
N MET A 89 7.77 9.57 7.66
CA MET A 89 8.63 9.26 8.82
C MET A 89 10.05 9.82 8.67
N GLN A 90 10.61 9.81 7.46
CA GLN A 90 11.91 10.42 7.19
C GLN A 90 11.84 11.95 7.29
N GLN A 91 10.81 12.56 6.71
CA GLN A 91 10.58 14.00 6.81
C GLN A 91 10.40 14.43 8.27
N TRP A 92 9.66 13.65 9.06
CA TRP A 92 9.46 13.88 10.49
C TRP A 92 10.76 13.78 11.30
N ALA A 93 11.52 12.70 11.12
CA ALA A 93 12.78 12.51 11.83
C ALA A 93 13.80 13.63 11.53
N GLN A 94 13.86 14.06 10.27
CA GLN A 94 14.71 15.18 9.87
C GLN A 94 14.27 16.49 10.53
N ARG A 95 12.96 16.75 10.60
CA ARG A 95 12.41 17.95 11.23
C ARG A 95 12.70 18.00 12.73
N GLU A 96 12.62 16.86 13.41
CA GLU A 96 12.97 16.76 14.83
C GLU A 96 14.48 16.98 15.08
N ALA A 97 15.36 16.44 14.22
CA ALA A 97 16.80 16.67 14.32
C ALA A 97 17.16 18.17 14.18
N LEU A 98 16.59 18.83 13.17
CA LEU A 98 16.79 20.27 12.96
C LEU A 98 16.28 21.11 14.14
N LYS A 99 15.18 20.69 14.78
CA LYS A 99 14.63 21.37 15.96
C LYS A 99 15.52 21.21 17.18
N GLN A 100 16.24 20.10 17.31
CA GLN A 100 17.20 19.86 18.39
C GLN A 100 18.48 20.69 18.20
N GLU A 101 19.00 20.79 16.97
CA GLU A 101 20.15 21.66 16.64
C GLU A 101 19.84 23.16 16.84
N ALA A 102 18.60 23.57 16.61
CA ALA A 102 18.15 24.95 16.81
C ALA A 102 17.86 25.31 18.29
N ARG A 103 17.99 24.36 19.22
CA ARG A 103 17.78 24.60 20.65
C ARG A 103 19.15 24.84 21.31
N PRO A 104 19.43 26.07 21.79
CA PRO A 104 20.72 26.41 22.40
C PRO A 104 20.93 25.68 23.74
#